data_AF-A0A5C3LEI5-F1
#
_entry.id   AF-A0A5C3LEI5-F1
#
_cell.length_a   1.000
_cell.length_b   1.000
_cell.length_c   1.000
_cell.angle_alpha   90.00
_cell.angle_beta   90.00
_cell.angle_gamma   90.00
#
_symmetry.space_group_name_H-M   'P 1'
#
loop_
_entity.id
_entity.type
_entity.pdbx_description
1 polymer ?
#
loop_
_entity_poly.entity_id
_entity_poly.type
_entity_poly.pdbx_seq_one_letter_code
_entity_poly.pdbx_strand_id
1 'polypeptide(L)'
;MSSNSNPYDRGLISVLPQYGFGADVDFDSLAKSNRFIFRVYTPKERSPFLDESNPYFLAPKFDEKYNSPVDEHSNTSYTRSHVGTYADVARHLNWTTRSSSVYISTSFSCVWSIWEALRRYHTGVKKDIEIAVIDTEKLSSKAVTAIYLLQQATTTDRRRREFWKWYRFAQESQTVLVHAAIPTTAVISSVPLLHILEKMPRYFLLPDSPMTGSSPLSRVRWDYKEKKPSYRLFCQEMSNSFFNLSPALRLRETSTGSIRLALELLRPWFYCTINNDAERATGTLSIIALTIARWPGQWWAQDHSELWDLVHSMAIALGEELREKDECLLEEEVARLNYVISRLEGAVSDYEIPLKMTSEEISSATSSTSSRPLPLPIEMEAIADTPPKMEEHLLPVVERMVISLPPLLAPPSLPVALSPPMELSTFYSSLPSNEENTDIASASITQPEKPTLMTQSEVKLICNSEPSYPPSSSSPKSADIMQSPALEPHAQEAEEESGIRVPTVAEAASCLVTGFLVGAFITLCLLSPHRRALLYVT
;
A
#
# COMPACT_ATOMS: atom_id res chain seq x y z
N MET A 1 -29.87 -5.96 -19.82
CA MET A 1 -30.24 -5.85 -18.39
C MET A 1 -29.77 -7.12 -17.69
N SER A 2 -28.47 -7.19 -17.40
CA SER A 2 -27.91 -8.26 -16.57
C SER A 2 -28.41 -8.03 -15.15
N SER A 3 -28.98 -9.05 -14.52
CA SER A 3 -29.43 -8.96 -13.14
C SER A 3 -28.26 -8.58 -12.24
N ASN A 4 -28.28 -7.36 -11.71
CA ASN A 4 -27.46 -6.89 -10.59
C ASN A 4 -27.84 -7.70 -9.34
N SER A 5 -27.48 -8.99 -9.35
CA SER A 5 -27.50 -9.83 -8.16
C SER A 5 -26.59 -9.16 -7.15
N ASN A 6 -27.18 -8.73 -6.04
CA ASN A 6 -26.47 -8.06 -4.96
C ASN A 6 -25.26 -8.95 -4.57
N PRO A 7 -24.00 -8.48 -4.65
CA PRO A 7 -22.84 -9.31 -4.35
C PRO A 7 -22.86 -9.94 -2.96
N TYR A 8 -23.71 -9.45 -2.05
CA TYR A 8 -24.01 -10.08 -0.76
C TYR A 8 -24.71 -11.43 -0.85
N ASP A 9 -25.49 -11.69 -1.91
CA ASP A 9 -26.18 -12.96 -2.11
C ASP A 9 -25.24 -14.06 -2.64
N ARG A 10 -24.02 -13.72 -3.09
CA ARG A 10 -23.03 -14.68 -3.61
C ARG A 10 -22.18 -15.37 -2.55
N GLY A 11 -22.69 -15.47 -1.33
CA GLY A 11 -21.95 -15.98 -0.19
C GLY A 11 -21.21 -14.84 0.47
N LEU A 12 -21.56 -14.60 1.73
CA LEU A 12 -20.92 -13.65 2.63
C LEU A 12 -19.40 -13.67 2.39
N ILE A 13 -18.88 -12.59 1.79
CA ILE A 13 -17.45 -12.35 1.69
C ILE A 13 -16.89 -12.63 3.08
N SER A 14 -16.09 -13.69 3.22
CA SER A 14 -15.49 -14.04 4.51
C SER A 14 -14.53 -12.92 4.88
N VAL A 15 -15.03 -11.96 5.65
CA VAL A 15 -14.30 -10.77 6.07
C VAL A 15 -13.38 -11.19 7.20
N LEU A 16 -12.09 -10.91 7.05
CA LEU A 16 -11.14 -11.10 8.12
C LEU A 16 -11.53 -10.27 9.35
N PRO A 17 -11.34 -10.81 10.57
CA PRO A 17 -11.57 -10.04 11.77
C PRO A 17 -10.62 -8.84 11.84
N GLN A 18 -10.94 -7.85 12.67
CA GLN A 18 -10.13 -6.64 12.87
C GLN A 18 -8.65 -6.94 13.22
N TYR A 19 -8.43 -8.05 13.92
CA TYR A 19 -7.12 -8.64 14.18
C TYR A 19 -7.26 -10.17 14.24
N GLY A 20 -6.23 -10.90 13.84
CA GLY A 20 -6.31 -12.36 13.79
C GLY A 20 -6.82 -12.92 12.47
N PHE A 21 -6.88 -14.24 12.37
CA PHE A 21 -7.58 -14.95 11.31
C PHE A 21 -8.86 -15.58 11.89
N GLY A 22 -9.81 -15.90 11.01
CA GLY A 22 -10.99 -16.68 11.37
C GLY A 22 -10.68 -18.17 11.51
N ALA A 23 -11.67 -19.02 11.23
CA ALA A 23 -11.48 -20.47 11.16
C ALA A 23 -10.56 -20.88 9.99
N ASP A 24 -10.60 -20.10 8.91
CA ASP A 24 -9.76 -20.29 7.75
C ASP A 24 -8.47 -19.47 7.85
N VAL A 25 -7.36 -20.13 7.56
CA VAL A 25 -6.02 -19.55 7.54
C VAL A 25 -5.31 -19.83 6.22
N ASP A 26 -5.90 -20.56 5.29
CA ASP A 26 -5.28 -20.88 4.01
C ASP A 26 -5.24 -19.63 3.11
N PHE A 27 -4.09 -19.38 2.46
CA PHE A 27 -3.93 -18.18 1.65
C PHE A 27 -4.85 -18.20 0.44
N ASP A 28 -4.94 -19.31 -0.27
CA ASP A 28 -5.72 -19.40 -1.52
C ASP A 28 -7.23 -19.27 -1.23
N SER A 29 -7.68 -19.76 -0.08
CA SER A 29 -9.05 -19.62 0.38
C SER A 29 -9.37 -18.19 0.83
N LEU A 30 -8.48 -17.56 1.60
CA LEU A 30 -8.62 -16.17 2.04
C LEU A 30 -8.50 -15.15 0.91
N ALA A 31 -7.64 -15.40 -0.09
CA ALA A 31 -7.42 -14.52 -1.23
C ALA A 31 -8.68 -14.31 -2.08
N LYS A 32 -9.59 -15.30 -2.10
CA LYS A 32 -10.88 -15.21 -2.81
C LYS A 32 -11.81 -14.15 -2.22
N SER A 33 -11.76 -13.93 -0.91
CA SER A 33 -12.58 -12.92 -0.23
C SER A 33 -11.79 -11.65 0.14
N ASN A 34 -10.46 -11.71 0.12
CA ASN A 34 -9.56 -10.61 0.49
C ASN A 34 -8.56 -10.40 -0.66
N ARG A 35 -8.93 -9.53 -1.61
CA ARG A 35 -8.19 -9.30 -2.86
C ARG A 35 -6.84 -8.60 -2.67
N PHE A 36 -6.61 -7.95 -1.53
CA PHE A 36 -5.42 -7.11 -1.35
C PHE A 36 -4.61 -7.51 -0.12
N ILE A 37 -3.29 -7.47 -0.27
CA ILE A 37 -2.34 -7.48 0.83
C ILE A 37 -1.49 -6.21 0.78
N PHE A 38 -0.96 -5.84 1.93
CA PHE A 38 -0.29 -4.58 2.16
C PHE A 38 1.14 -4.83 2.62
N ARG A 39 2.08 -4.04 2.11
CA ARG A 39 3.49 -4.11 2.49
C ARG A 39 4.00 -2.76 2.96
N VAL A 40 4.47 -2.72 4.20
CA VAL A 40 5.22 -1.57 4.74
C VAL A 40 6.70 -1.70 4.40
N TYR A 41 7.24 -0.73 3.68
CA TYR A 41 8.64 -0.72 3.29
C TYR A 41 9.18 0.71 3.21
N THR A 42 10.50 0.81 3.03
CA THR A 42 11.13 2.06 2.65
C THR A 42 11.59 1.91 1.21
N PRO A 43 11.14 2.78 0.30
CA PRO A 43 11.59 2.76 -1.08
C PRO A 43 13.12 2.85 -1.14
N LYS A 44 13.71 2.04 -2.02
CA LYS A 44 15.09 2.22 -2.48
C LYS A 44 15.01 3.10 -3.73
N GLU A 45 15.99 3.97 -3.95
CA GLU A 45 16.12 4.69 -5.22
C GLU A 45 16.11 3.68 -6.36
N ARG A 46 15.16 3.84 -7.28
CA ARG A 46 15.04 2.95 -8.43
C ARG A 46 15.98 3.42 -9.51
N SER A 47 16.67 2.48 -10.14
CA SER A 47 17.41 2.77 -11.36
C SER A 47 16.45 3.40 -12.38
N PRO A 48 16.85 4.46 -13.11
CA PRO A 48 16.04 5.02 -14.19
C PRO A 48 15.81 4.01 -15.32
N PHE A 49 16.60 2.93 -15.38
CA PHE A 49 16.49 1.84 -16.36
C PHE A 49 15.67 0.66 -15.86
N LEU A 50 14.71 0.89 -14.95
CA LEU A 50 13.88 -0.18 -14.41
C LEU A 50 13.02 -0.81 -15.53
N ASP A 51 13.42 -1.99 -15.99
CA ASP A 51 12.59 -2.81 -16.87
C ASP A 51 11.36 -3.32 -16.11
N GLU A 52 10.18 -3.32 -16.75
CA GLU A 52 8.93 -3.87 -16.23
C GLU A 52 9.05 -5.36 -15.90
N SER A 53 10.01 -6.05 -16.54
CA SER A 53 10.35 -7.45 -16.25
C SER A 53 10.93 -7.64 -14.84
N ASN A 54 11.51 -6.60 -14.24
CA ASN A 54 12.09 -6.68 -12.91
C ASN A 54 11.01 -6.77 -11.82
N PRO A 55 11.22 -7.61 -10.79
CA PRO A 55 10.30 -7.69 -9.67
C PRO A 55 10.33 -6.39 -8.87
N TYR A 56 9.15 -5.89 -8.51
CA TYR A 56 9.02 -4.69 -7.67
C TYR A 56 9.61 -4.92 -6.29
N PHE A 57 9.41 -6.14 -5.77
CA PHE A 57 10.02 -6.55 -4.52
C PHE A 57 10.75 -7.87 -4.67
N LEU A 58 11.94 -7.91 -4.09
CA LEU A 58 12.76 -9.10 -4.01
C LEU A 58 13.01 -9.46 -2.54
N ALA A 59 12.98 -10.76 -2.23
CA ALA A 59 13.30 -11.23 -0.89
C ALA A 59 14.82 -11.13 -0.65
N PRO A 60 15.26 -10.84 0.59
CA PRO A 60 16.66 -10.55 0.88
C PRO A 60 17.67 -11.60 0.39
N LYS A 61 17.35 -12.90 0.46
CA LYS A 61 18.23 -13.98 -0.01
C LYS A 61 18.57 -13.90 -1.51
N PHE A 62 17.72 -13.23 -2.30
CA PHE A 62 17.89 -13.15 -3.75
C PHE A 62 18.49 -11.80 -4.20
N ASP A 63 18.66 -10.82 -3.29
CA ASP A 63 19.18 -9.47 -3.61
C ASP A 63 20.57 -9.56 -4.26
N GLU A 64 21.48 -10.37 -3.70
CA GLU A 64 22.84 -10.56 -4.26
C GLU A 64 22.84 -11.20 -5.65
N LYS A 65 21.95 -12.18 -5.89
CA LYS A 65 21.87 -12.88 -7.18
C LYS A 65 21.39 -11.93 -8.28
N TYR A 66 20.39 -11.12 -7.99
CA TYR A 66 19.85 -10.16 -8.94
C TYR A 66 20.81 -9.03 -9.30
N ASN A 67 21.81 -8.77 -8.45
CA ASN A 67 22.89 -7.84 -8.75
C ASN A 67 24.04 -8.47 -9.54
N SER A 68 24.01 -9.80 -9.79
CA SER A 68 24.98 -10.48 -10.65
C SER A 68 24.59 -10.31 -12.13
N PRO A 69 25.55 -10.10 -13.05
CA PRO A 69 25.28 -9.83 -14.47
C PRO A 69 24.36 -10.87 -15.13
N VAL A 70 23.54 -10.38 -16.07
CA VAL A 70 22.37 -11.05 -16.68
C VAL A 70 22.69 -12.41 -17.33
N ASP A 71 23.95 -12.66 -17.69
CA ASP A 71 24.37 -13.82 -18.47
C ASP A 71 24.21 -15.18 -17.75
N GLU A 72 24.03 -15.22 -16.43
CA GLU A 72 23.88 -16.48 -15.66
C GLU A 72 22.43 -16.86 -15.30
N HIS A 73 21.43 -16.01 -15.58
CA HIS A 73 20.09 -16.13 -14.97
C HIS A 73 19.03 -16.85 -15.80
N SER A 74 19.34 -17.24 -17.03
CA SER A 74 18.34 -17.73 -18.00
C SER A 74 17.76 -19.12 -17.69
N ASN A 75 18.30 -19.87 -16.72
CA ASN A 75 17.86 -21.25 -16.46
C ASN A 75 17.39 -21.57 -15.03
N THR A 76 17.42 -20.62 -14.08
CA THR A 76 16.73 -20.84 -12.80
C THR A 76 15.23 -20.63 -12.97
N SER A 77 14.58 -21.58 -13.63
CA SER A 77 13.13 -21.75 -13.52
C SER A 77 12.83 -21.84 -12.03
N TYR A 78 12.11 -20.85 -11.49
CA TYR A 78 11.57 -20.90 -10.14
C TYR A 78 10.55 -22.04 -10.10
N THR A 79 11.03 -23.28 -10.00
CA THR A 79 10.20 -24.47 -9.99
C THR A 79 9.26 -24.34 -8.80
N ARG A 80 7.97 -24.13 -9.11
CA ARG A 80 6.85 -24.36 -8.18
C ARG A 80 7.14 -25.66 -7.45
N SER A 81 7.27 -25.64 -6.11
CA SER A 81 6.88 -26.79 -5.27
C SER A 81 7.22 -26.64 -3.79
N HIS A 82 7.96 -25.61 -3.34
CA HIS A 82 8.21 -25.48 -1.91
C HIS A 82 7.87 -24.08 -1.40
N VAL A 83 6.63 -23.92 -0.95
CA VAL A 83 6.12 -22.71 -0.27
C VAL A 83 6.83 -22.45 1.07
N GLY A 84 7.76 -23.35 1.43
CA GLY A 84 8.78 -23.23 2.46
C GLY A 84 8.42 -24.00 3.72
N THR A 85 9.39 -24.17 4.61
CA THR A 85 9.23 -24.97 5.82
C THR A 85 8.89 -24.10 7.02
N TYR A 86 8.44 -24.76 8.09
CA TYR A 86 8.38 -24.20 9.43
C TYR A 86 9.66 -23.41 9.81
N ALA A 87 10.83 -23.98 9.57
CA ALA A 87 12.11 -23.38 9.94
C ALA A 87 12.38 -22.08 9.16
N ASP A 88 11.93 -22.01 7.90
CA ASP A 88 12.07 -20.82 7.08
C ASP A 88 11.20 -19.67 7.59
N VAL A 89 9.98 -19.97 8.06
CA VAL A 89 9.09 -18.98 8.68
C VAL A 89 9.66 -18.49 10.01
N ALA A 90 10.13 -19.38 10.88
CA ALA A 90 10.75 -19.00 12.14
C ALA A 90 12.00 -18.13 11.92
N ARG A 91 12.82 -18.46 10.92
CA ARG A 91 13.96 -17.65 10.49
C ARG A 91 13.52 -16.29 9.94
N HIS A 92 12.43 -16.24 9.18
CA HIS A 92 11.93 -14.98 8.64
C HIS A 92 11.37 -14.02 9.69
N LEU A 93 10.59 -14.55 10.65
CA LEU A 93 9.96 -13.77 11.71
C LEU A 93 10.96 -13.32 12.78
N ASN A 94 12.10 -14.01 12.90
CA ASN A 94 13.21 -13.55 13.70
C ASN A 94 13.96 -12.41 12.99
N TRP A 95 13.92 -11.21 13.57
CA TRP A 95 14.56 -10.02 13.01
C TRP A 95 16.08 -10.18 12.77
N THR A 96 16.77 -11.02 13.56
CA THR A 96 18.21 -11.26 13.44
C THR A 96 18.59 -12.08 12.20
N THR A 97 17.67 -12.91 11.70
CA THR A 97 17.93 -13.81 10.56
C THR A 97 17.08 -13.47 9.33
N ARG A 98 16.22 -12.45 9.43
CA ARG A 98 15.34 -11.97 8.35
C ARG A 98 16.08 -11.53 7.08
N SER A 99 17.30 -11.01 7.21
CA SER A 99 18.16 -10.62 6.06
C SER A 99 18.58 -11.80 5.17
N SER A 100 18.51 -13.04 5.66
CA SER A 100 18.80 -14.26 4.89
C SER A 100 17.54 -14.96 4.38
N SER A 101 16.38 -14.34 4.56
CA SER A 101 15.10 -14.99 4.31
C SER A 101 14.74 -15.02 2.82
N VAL A 102 14.08 -16.12 2.43
CA VAL A 102 13.44 -16.31 1.11
C VAL A 102 12.11 -15.59 0.97
N TYR A 103 11.58 -15.02 2.06
CA TYR A 103 10.25 -14.43 2.07
C TYR A 103 10.27 -12.91 2.10
N ILE A 104 9.17 -12.39 1.58
CA ILE A 104 8.71 -11.02 1.70
C ILE A 104 7.53 -11.01 2.68
N SER A 105 7.58 -10.16 3.72
CA SER A 105 6.45 -10.00 4.64
C SER A 105 5.44 -9.01 4.09
N THR A 106 4.18 -9.43 4.07
CA THR A 106 3.00 -8.62 3.79
C THR A 106 1.90 -8.94 4.83
N SER A 107 0.78 -8.23 4.78
CA SER A 107 -0.35 -8.42 5.69
C SER A 107 -1.66 -8.26 4.93
N PHE A 108 -2.69 -9.04 5.28
CA PHE A 108 -4.05 -8.75 4.81
C PHE A 108 -4.65 -7.50 5.46
N SER A 109 -4.15 -7.08 6.64
CA SER A 109 -4.65 -5.91 7.35
C SER A 109 -3.93 -4.63 6.91
N CYS A 110 -4.66 -3.75 6.23
CA CYS A 110 -4.14 -2.41 5.95
C CYS A 110 -4.02 -1.57 7.22
N VAL A 111 -4.88 -1.75 8.22
CA VAL A 111 -4.72 -1.07 9.52
C VAL A 111 -3.43 -1.47 10.20
N TRP A 112 -3.11 -2.77 10.22
CA TRP A 112 -1.84 -3.26 10.73
C TRP A 112 -0.68 -2.60 10.00
N SER A 113 -0.78 -2.46 8.68
CA SER A 113 0.24 -1.82 7.86
C SER A 113 0.41 -0.33 8.19
N ILE A 114 -0.68 0.40 8.44
CA ILE A 114 -0.63 1.80 8.89
C ILE A 114 0.00 1.89 10.29
N TRP A 115 -0.44 1.03 11.22
CA TRP A 115 0.09 0.95 12.58
C TRP A 115 1.59 0.66 12.61
N GLU A 116 2.04 -0.32 11.82
CA GLU A 116 3.44 -0.71 11.68
C GLU A 116 4.27 0.38 10.97
N ALA A 117 3.71 1.06 9.97
CA ALA A 117 4.37 2.18 9.30
C ALA A 117 4.60 3.36 10.26
N LEU A 118 3.59 3.74 11.05
CA LEU A 118 3.72 4.75 12.10
C LEU A 118 4.77 4.36 13.15
N ARG A 119 4.77 3.09 13.58
CA ARG A 119 5.76 2.57 14.53
C ARG A 119 7.19 2.73 13.99
N ARG A 120 7.42 2.35 12.73
CA ARG A 120 8.73 2.50 12.07
C ARG A 120 9.13 3.96 11.88
N TYR A 121 8.16 4.82 11.59
CA TYR A 121 8.39 6.25 11.43
C TYR A 121 8.86 6.88 12.75
N HIS A 122 8.14 6.66 13.84
CA HIS A 122 8.46 7.23 15.15
C HIS A 122 9.73 6.68 15.78
N THR A 123 10.08 5.41 15.50
CA THR A 123 11.35 4.84 15.97
C THR A 123 12.58 5.39 15.23
N GLY A 124 12.38 6.28 14.24
CA GLY A 124 13.45 7.01 13.58
C GLY A 124 14.28 6.16 12.62
N VAL A 125 13.80 4.98 12.25
CA VAL A 125 14.56 4.07 11.38
C VAL A 125 14.72 4.66 9.98
N LYS A 126 13.63 5.16 9.39
CA LYS A 126 13.59 5.88 8.09
C LYS A 126 12.35 6.78 8.04
N LYS A 127 12.46 7.97 7.43
CA LYS A 127 11.32 8.90 7.26
C LYS A 127 10.51 8.60 6.00
N ASP A 128 11.14 8.00 5.00
CA ASP A 128 10.48 7.64 3.74
C ASP A 128 9.89 6.23 3.91
N ILE A 129 8.68 6.18 4.45
CA ILE A 129 7.95 4.93 4.61
C ILE A 129 6.76 4.97 3.66
N GLU A 130 6.63 3.91 2.88
CA GLU A 130 5.52 3.70 1.97
C GLU A 130 4.77 2.42 2.31
N ILE A 131 3.49 2.40 1.93
CA ILE A 131 2.64 1.22 1.97
C ILE A 131 2.28 0.86 0.53
N ALA A 132 2.71 -0.33 0.10
CA ALA A 132 2.31 -0.89 -1.18
C ALA A 132 1.03 -1.70 -1.05
N VAL A 133 0.12 -1.53 -2.01
CA VAL A 133 -1.11 -2.31 -2.19
C VAL A 133 -0.86 -3.35 -3.28
N ILE A 134 -1.05 -4.62 -2.96
CA ILE A 134 -0.66 -5.74 -3.80
C ILE A 134 -1.88 -6.65 -4.05
N ASP A 135 -2.11 -7.00 -5.31
CA ASP A 135 -3.19 -7.90 -5.74
C ASP A 135 -2.85 -9.36 -5.39
N THR A 136 -3.71 -10.02 -4.62
CA THR A 136 -3.48 -11.39 -4.15
C THR A 136 -3.66 -12.42 -5.27
N GLU A 137 -4.52 -12.14 -6.25
CA GLU A 137 -4.77 -13.04 -7.39
C GLU A 137 -3.49 -13.33 -8.17
N LYS A 138 -2.64 -12.31 -8.32
CA LYS A 138 -1.35 -12.38 -9.03
C LYS A 138 -0.24 -13.07 -8.22
N LEU A 139 -0.53 -13.44 -6.96
CA LEU A 139 0.40 -14.11 -6.05
C LEU A 139 0.00 -15.55 -5.73
N SER A 140 -1.11 -16.03 -6.30
CA SER A 140 -1.53 -17.43 -6.22
C SER A 140 -0.34 -18.36 -6.51
N SER A 141 -0.13 -19.38 -5.68
CA SER A 141 1.03 -20.31 -5.67
C SER A 141 2.39 -19.79 -5.17
N LYS A 142 2.55 -18.48 -4.88
CA LYS A 142 3.79 -17.92 -4.30
C LYS A 142 3.63 -17.41 -2.88
N ALA A 143 2.40 -17.14 -2.47
CA ALA A 143 2.09 -16.60 -1.15
C ALA A 143 1.46 -17.65 -0.24
N VAL A 144 1.68 -17.48 1.06
CA VAL A 144 1.16 -18.35 2.12
C VAL A 144 0.96 -17.55 3.38
N THR A 145 -0.04 -17.88 4.20
CA THR A 145 -0.12 -17.27 5.53
C THR A 145 0.94 -17.88 6.45
N ALA A 146 1.57 -17.04 7.26
CA ALA A 146 2.60 -17.53 8.18
C ALA A 146 2.01 -18.54 9.18
N ILE A 147 0.75 -18.34 9.61
CA ILE A 147 0.09 -19.25 10.55
C ILE A 147 -0.10 -20.63 9.97
N TYR A 148 -0.53 -20.74 8.71
CA TYR A 148 -0.74 -22.03 8.07
C TYR A 148 0.53 -22.89 8.15
N LEU A 149 1.70 -22.34 7.79
CA LEU A 149 2.97 -23.03 7.90
C LEU A 149 3.39 -23.31 9.36
N LEU A 150 3.10 -22.40 10.29
CA LEU A 150 3.39 -22.60 11.71
C LEU A 150 2.52 -23.71 12.33
N GLN A 151 1.30 -23.91 11.85
CA GLN A 151 0.39 -24.98 12.29
C GLN A 151 0.78 -26.35 11.73
N GLN A 152 1.39 -26.40 10.54
CA GLN A 152 1.84 -27.64 9.91
C GLN A 152 3.06 -28.29 10.58
N ALA A 153 3.81 -27.54 11.41
CA ALA A 153 4.91 -28.14 12.15
C ALA A 153 4.41 -29.21 13.12
N THR A 154 4.79 -30.45 12.84
CA THR A 154 4.41 -31.62 13.63
C THR A 154 4.74 -31.48 15.12
N THR A 155 3.86 -32.10 15.90
CA THR A 155 3.56 -32.08 17.34
C THR A 155 4.70 -32.40 18.32
N THR A 156 5.97 -32.18 17.99
CA THR A 156 7.04 -32.33 19.00
C THR A 156 6.96 -31.16 19.99
N ASP A 157 6.45 -31.45 21.20
CA ASP A 157 5.99 -30.52 22.25
C ASP A 157 6.93 -29.35 22.61
N ARG A 158 8.24 -29.51 22.42
CA ARG A 158 9.22 -28.43 22.67
C ARG A 158 9.05 -27.24 21.73
N ARG A 159 8.50 -27.45 20.54
CA ARG A 159 8.31 -26.40 19.53
C ARG A 159 7.24 -25.38 19.96
N ARG A 160 6.22 -25.75 20.72
CA ARG A 160 5.11 -24.80 21.00
C ARG A 160 5.52 -23.54 21.80
N ARG A 161 6.45 -23.62 22.75
CA ARG A 161 6.77 -22.47 23.63
C ARG A 161 7.59 -21.38 22.97
N GLU A 162 8.68 -21.74 22.29
CA GLU A 162 9.58 -20.77 21.65
C GLU A 162 8.92 -20.05 20.48
N PHE A 163 7.90 -20.68 19.88
CA PHE A 163 7.25 -20.22 18.66
C PHE A 163 5.89 -19.59 18.90
N TRP A 164 5.34 -19.70 20.10
CA TRP A 164 4.08 -19.06 20.47
C TRP A 164 4.11 -17.55 20.23
N LYS A 165 5.26 -16.90 20.43
CA LYS A 165 5.44 -15.48 20.11
C LYS A 165 5.27 -15.18 18.63
N TRP A 166 5.77 -16.05 17.74
CA TRP A 166 5.69 -15.91 16.29
C TRP A 166 4.31 -16.24 15.77
N TYR A 167 3.69 -17.28 16.34
CA TYR A 167 2.29 -17.60 16.08
C TYR A 167 1.38 -16.43 16.44
N ARG A 168 1.49 -15.89 17.66
CA ARG A 168 0.70 -14.73 18.11
C ARG A 168 0.95 -13.52 17.23
N PHE A 169 2.21 -13.21 16.92
CA PHE A 169 2.56 -12.12 16.03
C PHE A 169 1.94 -12.29 14.64
N ALA A 170 2.10 -13.47 14.01
CA ALA A 170 1.55 -13.77 12.70
C ALA A 170 0.01 -13.71 12.68
N GLN A 171 -0.63 -14.12 13.78
CA GLN A 171 -2.07 -13.98 14.00
C GLN A 171 -2.51 -12.54 14.07
N GLU A 172 -1.98 -11.77 15.02
CA GLU A 172 -2.36 -10.37 15.23
C GLU A 172 -2.15 -9.53 13.97
N SER A 173 -1.03 -9.77 13.26
CA SER A 173 -0.64 -9.05 12.06
C SER A 173 -1.26 -9.54 10.76
N GLN A 174 -2.00 -10.65 10.78
CA GLN A 174 -2.47 -11.32 9.57
C GLN A 174 -1.35 -11.53 8.54
N THR A 175 -0.19 -12.00 9.00
CA THR A 175 1.03 -12.06 8.17
C THR A 175 0.86 -13.03 7.00
N VAL A 176 1.14 -12.51 5.80
CA VAL A 176 1.32 -13.27 4.57
C VAL A 176 2.79 -13.21 4.19
N LEU A 177 3.33 -14.35 3.75
CA LEU A 177 4.69 -14.50 3.29
C LEU A 177 4.67 -14.80 1.79
N VAL A 178 5.31 -13.95 1.01
CA VAL A 178 5.47 -14.17 -0.43
C VAL A 178 6.88 -14.69 -0.71
N HIS A 179 6.98 -15.84 -1.35
CA HIS A 179 8.25 -16.47 -1.67
C HIS A 179 8.95 -15.78 -2.85
N ALA A 180 10.25 -15.54 -2.68
CA ALA A 180 11.20 -14.98 -3.65
C ALA A 180 10.91 -13.55 -4.12
N ALA A 181 9.84 -13.30 -4.87
CA ALA A 181 9.62 -12.03 -5.54
C ALA A 181 8.14 -11.69 -5.73
N ILE A 182 7.83 -10.40 -5.68
CA ILE A 182 6.52 -9.83 -6.07
C ILE A 182 6.74 -9.10 -7.41
N PRO A 183 6.05 -9.52 -8.48
CA PRO A 183 6.19 -8.87 -9.79
C PRO A 183 5.59 -7.46 -9.76
N THR A 184 6.11 -6.57 -10.60
CA THR A 184 5.60 -5.20 -10.76
C THR A 184 4.12 -5.16 -11.11
N THR A 185 3.67 -6.08 -11.95
CA THR A 185 2.26 -6.21 -12.32
C THR A 185 1.35 -6.54 -11.13
N ALA A 186 1.85 -7.12 -10.03
CA ALA A 186 1.05 -7.39 -8.83
C ALA A 186 0.93 -6.18 -7.89
N VAL A 187 1.84 -5.23 -7.96
CA VAL A 187 1.80 -4.02 -7.14
C VAL A 187 0.89 -3.01 -7.82
N ILE A 188 -0.26 -2.76 -7.22
CA ILE A 188 -1.26 -1.83 -7.73
C ILE A 188 -0.74 -0.40 -7.53
N SER A 189 -0.32 -0.09 -6.31
CA SER A 189 0.12 1.25 -5.94
C SER A 189 1.11 1.18 -4.77
N SER A 190 1.89 2.24 -4.61
CA SER A 190 2.71 2.49 -3.44
C SER A 190 2.55 3.94 -3.02
N VAL A 191 2.26 4.16 -1.74
CA VAL A 191 1.84 5.48 -1.25
C VAL A 191 2.64 5.86 0.00
N PRO A 192 3.20 7.08 0.06
CA PRO A 192 3.86 7.61 1.26
C PRO A 192 2.92 7.65 2.46
N LEU A 193 3.46 7.26 3.62
CA LEU A 193 2.72 7.23 4.88
C LEU A 193 2.05 8.58 5.18
N LEU A 194 2.76 9.69 4.98
CA LEU A 194 2.24 11.03 5.31
C LEU A 194 0.96 11.35 4.53
N HIS A 195 0.88 10.97 3.26
CA HIS A 195 -0.33 11.18 2.44
C HIS A 195 -1.50 10.34 2.96
N ILE A 196 -1.24 9.10 3.38
CA ILE A 196 -2.24 8.23 3.99
C ILE A 196 -2.79 8.87 5.27
N LEU A 197 -1.91 9.40 6.14
CA LEU A 197 -2.29 10.02 7.42
C LEU A 197 -3.20 11.24 7.25
N GLU A 198 -3.03 12.03 6.19
CA GLU A 198 -3.88 13.19 5.91
C GLU A 198 -5.33 12.82 5.58
N LYS A 199 -5.53 11.60 5.05
CA LYS A 199 -6.85 11.12 4.59
C LYS A 199 -7.54 10.20 5.59
N MET A 200 -6.91 9.91 6.73
CA MET A 200 -7.46 9.02 7.76
C MET A 200 -8.84 9.49 8.27
N PRO A 201 -9.77 8.57 8.54
CA PRO A 201 -11.03 8.88 9.21
C PRO A 201 -10.84 9.45 10.62
N ARG A 202 -11.82 10.22 11.11
CA ARG A 202 -11.75 10.93 12.41
C ARG A 202 -11.49 10.03 13.62
N TYR A 203 -11.98 8.81 13.60
CA TYR A 203 -11.77 7.85 14.70
C TYR A 203 -10.32 7.34 14.81
N PHE A 204 -9.44 7.71 13.87
CA PHE A 204 -7.99 7.53 13.98
C PHE A 204 -7.24 8.77 14.51
N LEU A 205 -7.93 9.89 14.63
CA LEU A 205 -7.34 11.19 14.93
C LEU A 205 -7.67 11.64 16.35
N LEU A 206 -6.88 12.55 16.89
CA LEU A 206 -7.20 13.25 18.13
C LEU A 206 -8.39 14.20 17.90
N PRO A 207 -9.39 14.23 18.79
CA PRO A 207 -10.63 15.01 18.59
C PRO A 207 -10.38 16.52 18.50
N ASP A 208 -9.39 17.03 19.23
CA ASP A 208 -9.12 18.47 19.36
C ASP A 208 -7.96 18.96 18.49
N SER A 209 -7.48 18.14 17.56
CA SER A 209 -6.35 18.55 16.71
C SER A 209 -6.80 19.57 15.66
N PRO A 210 -6.27 20.81 15.66
CA PRO A 210 -6.57 21.76 14.60
C PRO A 210 -6.12 21.18 13.25
N MET A 211 -6.98 21.28 12.24
CA MET A 211 -6.68 20.75 10.91
C MET A 211 -5.60 21.56 10.18
N THR A 212 -5.35 22.80 10.60
CA THR A 212 -4.44 23.74 9.94
C THR A 212 -3.06 23.76 10.59
N GLY A 213 -2.02 23.47 9.79
CA GLY A 213 -0.62 23.78 10.11
C GLY A 213 0.14 22.79 11.00
N SER A 214 -0.52 21.75 11.53
CA SER A 214 0.18 20.69 12.28
C SER A 214 0.65 19.56 11.36
N SER A 215 1.80 18.96 11.69
CA SER A 215 2.28 17.76 11.00
C SER A 215 1.20 16.67 11.07
N PRO A 216 0.89 15.93 9.99
CA PRO A 216 -0.13 14.88 10.02
C PRO A 216 0.14 13.83 11.11
N LEU A 217 1.41 13.65 11.50
CA LEU A 217 1.80 12.75 12.59
C LEU A 217 1.30 13.19 13.96
N SER A 218 1.28 14.50 14.27
CA SER A 218 0.79 14.99 15.56
C SER A 218 -0.73 14.92 15.69
N ARG A 219 -1.44 14.70 14.58
CA ARG A 219 -2.90 14.58 14.55
C ARG A 219 -3.38 13.16 14.87
N VAL A 220 -2.51 12.18 14.66
CA VAL A 220 -2.80 10.77 14.86
C VAL A 220 -2.83 10.49 16.37
N ARG A 221 -3.84 9.72 16.81
CA ARG A 221 -4.05 9.43 18.23
C ARG A 221 -2.90 8.67 18.91
N TRP A 222 -2.06 8.01 18.13
CA TRP A 222 -1.02 7.11 18.63
C TRP A 222 0.36 7.71 18.48
N ASP A 223 0.93 8.16 19.59
CA ASP A 223 2.34 8.50 19.69
C ASP A 223 3.13 7.31 20.27
N TYR A 224 4.14 6.86 19.50
CA TYR A 224 5.03 5.77 19.92
C TYR A 224 6.21 6.27 20.75
N LYS A 225 6.35 7.59 20.93
CA LYS A 225 7.36 8.20 21.80
C LYS A 225 7.03 7.99 23.27
N GLU A 226 5.74 8.01 23.64
CA GLU A 226 5.30 7.94 25.03
C GLU A 226 5.16 6.49 25.53
N LYS A 227 4.63 5.60 24.69
CA LYS A 227 4.39 4.19 25.03
C LYS A 227 4.49 3.31 23.79
N LYS A 228 4.79 2.02 23.98
CA LYS A 228 4.65 0.99 22.94
C LYS A 228 3.25 0.36 23.04
N PRO A 229 2.20 0.94 22.45
CA PRO A 229 0.87 0.31 22.47
C PRO A 229 0.94 -1.04 21.74
N SER A 230 0.21 -2.03 22.24
CA SER A 230 -0.02 -3.25 21.47
C SER A 230 -1.02 -2.95 20.34
N TYR A 231 -0.95 -3.70 19.24
CA TYR A 231 -1.92 -3.54 18.15
C TYR A 231 -3.36 -3.79 18.62
N ARG A 232 -3.57 -4.73 19.54
CA ARG A 232 -4.88 -4.98 20.15
C ARG A 232 -5.43 -3.76 20.90
N LEU A 233 -4.59 -3.08 21.67
CA LEU A 233 -4.98 -1.85 22.37
C LEU A 233 -5.33 -0.75 21.37
N PHE A 234 -4.52 -0.60 20.33
CA PHE A 234 -4.78 0.32 19.23
C PHE A 234 -6.16 0.07 18.58
N CYS A 235 -6.48 -1.20 18.29
CA CYS A 235 -7.78 -1.58 17.71
C CYS A 235 -8.93 -1.24 18.65
N GLN A 236 -8.78 -1.51 19.95
CA GLN A 236 -9.78 -1.21 20.96
C GLN A 236 -10.02 0.30 21.09
N GLU A 237 -8.96 1.11 21.14
CA GLU A 237 -9.07 2.57 21.22
C GLU A 237 -9.72 3.17 19.97
N MET A 238 -9.37 2.66 18.79
CA MET A 238 -9.99 3.04 17.52
C MET A 238 -11.49 2.72 17.54
N SER A 239 -11.88 1.50 17.91
CA SER A 239 -13.29 1.10 18.02
C SER A 239 -14.04 1.95 19.04
N ASN A 240 -13.47 2.20 20.23
CA ASN A 240 -14.08 3.07 21.23
C ASN A 240 -14.26 4.50 20.69
N SER A 241 -13.26 5.03 19.99
CA SER A 241 -13.35 6.36 19.36
C SER A 241 -14.48 6.41 18.33
N PHE A 242 -14.64 5.36 17.54
CA PHE A 242 -15.73 5.23 16.58
C PHE A 242 -17.10 5.18 17.25
N PHE A 243 -17.28 4.38 18.30
CA PHE A 243 -18.58 4.29 19.00
C PHE A 243 -18.94 5.53 19.80
N ASN A 244 -17.97 6.37 20.14
CA ASN A 244 -18.20 7.70 20.72
C ASN A 244 -18.70 8.73 19.70
N LEU A 245 -18.63 8.44 18.39
CA LEU A 245 -19.21 9.31 17.35
C LEU A 245 -20.73 9.16 17.27
N SER A 246 -21.42 10.25 16.94
CA SER A 246 -22.85 10.20 16.65
C SER A 246 -23.14 9.24 15.47
N PRO A 247 -24.32 8.60 15.42
CA PRO A 247 -24.66 7.66 14.34
C PRO A 247 -24.45 8.25 12.93
N ALA A 248 -24.84 9.52 12.72
CA ALA A 248 -24.64 10.22 11.46
C ALA A 248 -23.15 10.40 11.11
N LEU A 249 -22.30 10.72 12.09
CA LEU A 249 -20.85 10.82 11.88
C LEU A 249 -20.22 9.45 11.65
N ARG A 250 -20.68 8.39 12.32
CA ARG A 250 -20.22 7.02 12.08
C ARG A 250 -20.44 6.65 10.63
N LEU A 251 -21.68 6.78 10.14
CA LEU A 251 -22.04 6.45 8.75
C LEU A 251 -21.18 7.26 7.76
N ARG A 252 -21.07 8.57 7.96
CA ARG A 252 -20.25 9.47 7.11
C ARG A 252 -18.78 9.06 7.09
N GLU A 253 -18.18 8.80 8.24
CA GLU A 253 -16.75 8.45 8.33
C GLU A 253 -16.48 7.03 7.78
N THR A 254 -17.43 6.10 7.92
CA THR A 254 -17.33 4.76 7.32
C THR A 254 -17.58 4.76 5.81
N SER A 255 -18.37 5.69 5.26
CA SER A 255 -18.59 5.80 3.82
C SER A 255 -17.57 6.74 3.16
N THR A 256 -17.70 8.03 3.36
CA THR A 256 -16.84 9.06 2.75
C THR A 256 -15.39 8.92 3.23
N GLY A 257 -15.18 8.69 4.53
CA GLY A 257 -13.84 8.56 5.10
C GLY A 257 -13.09 7.34 4.57
N SER A 258 -13.78 6.22 4.37
CA SER A 258 -13.18 5.00 3.82
C SER A 258 -12.85 5.13 2.33
N ILE A 259 -13.73 5.74 1.52
CA ILE A 259 -13.48 6.02 0.11
C ILE A 259 -12.28 6.96 -0.04
N ARG A 260 -12.22 8.02 0.77
CA ARG A 260 -11.11 8.97 0.71
C ARG A 260 -9.78 8.30 1.00
N LEU A 261 -9.73 7.41 2.00
CA LEU A 261 -8.53 6.65 2.35
C LEU A 261 -8.19 5.60 1.26
N ALA A 262 -9.20 4.89 0.75
CA ALA A 262 -9.03 3.92 -0.32
C ALA A 262 -8.50 4.56 -1.62
N LEU A 263 -9.05 5.72 -1.99
CA LEU A 263 -8.60 6.50 -3.14
C LEU A 263 -7.16 6.96 -2.94
N GLU A 264 -6.77 7.40 -1.74
CA GLU A 264 -5.39 7.77 -1.46
C GLU A 264 -4.46 6.56 -1.64
N LEU A 265 -4.83 5.40 -1.10
CA LEU A 265 -4.09 4.16 -1.26
C LEU A 265 -3.97 3.72 -2.71
N LEU A 266 -4.98 3.98 -3.55
CA LEU A 266 -5.01 3.58 -4.95
C LEU A 266 -4.61 4.68 -5.93
N ARG A 267 -4.33 5.91 -5.46
CA ARG A 267 -4.32 7.12 -6.29
C ARG A 267 -3.61 6.93 -7.64
N PRO A 268 -2.30 6.61 -7.70
CA PRO A 268 -1.59 6.53 -8.98
C PRO A 268 -2.26 5.56 -9.97
N TRP A 269 -2.68 4.39 -9.48
CA TRP A 269 -3.33 3.38 -10.29
C TRP A 269 -4.74 3.77 -10.72
N PHE A 270 -5.51 4.36 -9.81
CA PHE A 270 -6.90 4.74 -10.06
C PHE A 270 -6.99 5.78 -11.19
N TYR A 271 -6.17 6.83 -11.13
CA TYR A 271 -6.16 7.88 -12.16
C TYR A 271 -5.72 7.34 -13.55
N CYS A 272 -4.77 6.40 -13.61
CA CYS A 272 -4.40 5.77 -14.88
C CYS A 272 -5.47 4.79 -15.39
N THR A 273 -6.19 4.12 -14.49
CA THR A 273 -7.13 3.05 -14.85
C THR A 273 -8.52 3.59 -15.18
N ILE A 274 -8.99 4.66 -14.53
CA ILE A 274 -10.35 5.18 -14.69
C ILE A 274 -10.68 5.55 -16.15
N ASN A 275 -9.71 6.08 -16.88
CA ASN A 275 -9.87 6.46 -18.29
C ASN A 275 -9.95 5.25 -19.24
N ASN A 276 -9.35 4.12 -18.85
CA ASN A 276 -9.28 2.92 -19.69
C ASN A 276 -10.34 1.88 -19.32
N ASP A 277 -10.64 1.73 -18.02
CA ASP A 277 -11.51 0.70 -17.46
C ASP A 277 -12.15 1.23 -16.16
N ALA A 278 -13.21 2.03 -16.32
CA ALA A 278 -13.87 2.69 -15.21
C ALA A 278 -14.54 1.70 -14.24
N GLU A 279 -15.11 0.61 -14.77
CA GLU A 279 -15.77 -0.42 -13.96
C GLU A 279 -14.76 -1.11 -13.03
N ARG A 280 -13.58 -1.48 -13.56
CA ARG A 280 -12.52 -2.06 -12.74
C ARG A 280 -11.97 -1.08 -11.72
N ALA A 281 -11.75 0.17 -12.10
CA ALA A 281 -11.22 1.20 -11.20
C ALA A 281 -12.16 1.43 -10.01
N THR A 282 -13.44 1.69 -10.29
CA THR A 282 -14.48 1.95 -9.29
C THR A 282 -14.81 0.70 -8.46
N GLY A 283 -14.84 -0.49 -9.06
CA GLY A 283 -15.01 -1.76 -8.36
C GLY A 283 -13.87 -2.05 -7.38
N THR A 284 -12.62 -1.85 -7.80
CA THR A 284 -11.43 -2.01 -6.93
C THR A 284 -11.47 -1.00 -5.77
N LEU A 285 -11.79 0.26 -6.06
CA LEU A 285 -11.95 1.31 -5.06
C LEU A 285 -13.03 0.93 -4.02
N SER A 286 -14.18 0.44 -4.49
CA SER A 286 -15.31 0.01 -3.64
C SER A 286 -14.90 -1.11 -2.69
N ILE A 287 -14.16 -2.12 -3.17
CA ILE A 287 -13.71 -3.26 -2.36
C ILE A 287 -12.74 -2.81 -1.26
N ILE A 288 -11.76 -1.95 -1.57
CA ILE A 288 -10.83 -1.43 -0.57
C ILE A 288 -11.56 -0.52 0.44
N ALA A 289 -12.42 0.38 -0.04
CA ALA A 289 -13.21 1.25 0.81
C ALA A 289 -14.09 0.46 1.78
N LEU A 290 -14.79 -0.57 1.31
CA LEU A 290 -15.60 -1.43 2.17
C LEU A 290 -14.75 -2.17 3.21
N THR A 291 -13.57 -2.65 2.81
CA THR A 291 -12.62 -3.30 3.74
C THR A 291 -12.23 -2.33 4.86
N ILE A 292 -11.91 -1.08 4.51
CA ILE A 292 -11.60 -0.01 5.47
C ILE A 292 -12.80 0.31 6.38
N ALA A 293 -13.99 0.43 5.79
CA ALA A 293 -15.23 0.81 6.48
C ALA A 293 -15.62 -0.16 7.60
N ARG A 294 -15.28 -1.45 7.45
CA ARG A 294 -15.61 -2.51 8.40
C ARG A 294 -14.68 -2.57 9.62
N TRP A 295 -13.52 -1.94 9.57
CA TRP A 295 -12.52 -2.06 10.63
C TRP A 295 -12.90 -1.50 12.00
N PRO A 296 -13.50 -0.30 12.14
CA PRO A 296 -13.79 0.23 13.47
C PRO A 296 -14.87 -0.57 14.22
N GLY A 297 -15.74 -1.27 13.49
CA GLY A 297 -16.80 -2.10 14.06
C GLY A 297 -17.39 -3.03 13.02
N GLN A 298 -16.84 -4.23 12.88
CA GLN A 298 -17.26 -5.19 11.87
C GLN A 298 -18.72 -5.61 12.05
N TRP A 299 -19.16 -5.84 13.28
CA TRP A 299 -20.54 -6.14 13.64
C TRP A 299 -21.49 -4.97 13.30
N TRP A 300 -21.09 -3.74 13.62
CA TRP A 300 -21.85 -2.55 13.24
C TRP A 300 -22.00 -2.45 11.71
N ALA A 301 -20.94 -2.71 10.95
CA ALA A 301 -21.01 -2.69 9.48
C ALA A 301 -21.83 -3.85 8.89
N GLN A 302 -22.01 -4.96 9.62
CA GLN A 302 -22.93 -6.04 9.24
C GLN A 302 -24.39 -5.62 9.41
N ASP A 303 -24.69 -4.83 10.44
CA ASP A 303 -26.04 -4.31 10.68
C ASP A 303 -26.47 -3.21 9.70
N HIS A 304 -25.53 -2.65 8.92
CA HIS A 304 -25.76 -1.55 7.96
C HIS A 304 -25.45 -2.03 6.54
N SER A 305 -26.37 -2.81 5.96
CA SER A 305 -26.20 -3.36 4.60
C SER A 305 -26.15 -2.28 3.52
N GLU A 306 -26.79 -1.13 3.76
CA GLU A 306 -26.79 0.05 2.90
C GLU A 306 -25.39 0.65 2.71
N LEU A 307 -24.44 0.33 3.59
CA LEU A 307 -23.08 0.86 3.54
C LEU A 307 -22.38 0.52 2.22
N TRP A 308 -22.65 -0.65 1.65
CA TRP A 308 -22.06 -1.02 0.36
C TRP A 308 -22.66 -0.27 -0.80
N ASP A 309 -23.98 -0.16 -0.86
CA ASP A 309 -24.64 0.57 -1.93
C ASP A 309 -24.21 2.03 -1.91
N LEU A 310 -24.05 2.61 -0.70
CA LEU A 310 -23.51 3.95 -0.52
C LEU A 310 -22.05 4.04 -0.98
N VAL A 311 -21.17 3.14 -0.52
CA VAL A 311 -19.74 3.17 -0.88
C VAL A 311 -19.54 2.97 -2.39
N HIS A 312 -20.29 2.04 -2.97
CA HIS A 312 -20.23 1.72 -4.39
C HIS A 312 -20.74 2.88 -5.25
N SER A 313 -21.90 3.46 -4.90
CA SER A 313 -22.46 4.62 -5.62
C SER A 313 -21.53 5.83 -5.55
N MET A 314 -20.93 6.09 -4.39
CA MET A 314 -19.94 7.15 -4.23
C MET A 314 -18.65 6.90 -5.04
N ALA A 315 -18.20 5.64 -5.13
CA ALA A 315 -17.04 5.29 -5.95
C ALA A 315 -17.33 5.48 -7.45
N ILE A 316 -18.52 5.13 -7.93
CA ILE A 316 -18.97 5.38 -9.30
C ILE A 316 -19.03 6.89 -9.58
N ALA A 317 -19.75 7.64 -8.74
CA ALA A 317 -19.89 9.09 -8.92
C ALA A 317 -18.54 9.81 -8.95
N LEU A 318 -17.61 9.42 -8.07
CA LEU A 318 -16.23 9.94 -8.08
C LEU A 318 -15.48 9.56 -9.35
N GLY A 319 -15.65 8.34 -9.86
CA GLY A 319 -15.05 7.90 -11.11
C GLY A 319 -15.55 8.70 -12.31
N GLU A 320 -16.86 8.97 -12.36
CA GLU A 320 -17.48 9.80 -13.40
C GLU A 320 -17.00 11.25 -13.32
N GLU A 321 -16.98 11.86 -12.13
CA GLU A 321 -16.49 13.24 -11.92
C GLU A 321 -15.03 13.39 -12.36
N LEU A 322 -14.19 12.39 -12.05
CA LEU A 322 -12.78 12.42 -12.44
C LEU A 322 -12.58 12.26 -13.95
N ARG A 323 -13.42 11.45 -14.61
CA ARG A 323 -13.36 11.27 -16.06
C ARG A 323 -13.84 12.54 -16.78
N GLU A 324 -14.96 13.11 -16.36
CA GLU A 324 -15.49 14.37 -16.92
C GLU A 324 -14.45 15.50 -16.77
N LYS A 325 -13.79 15.58 -15.61
CA LYS A 325 -12.72 16.55 -15.39
C LYS A 325 -11.53 16.35 -16.32
N ASP A 326 -11.11 15.11 -16.54
CA ASP A 326 -9.98 14.81 -17.43
C ASP A 326 -10.32 15.10 -18.89
N GLU A 327 -11.56 14.79 -19.32
CA GLU A 327 -12.11 15.16 -20.62
C GLU A 327 -12.10 16.69 -20.82
N CYS A 328 -12.57 17.48 -19.83
CA CYS A 328 -12.51 18.94 -19.90
C CYS A 328 -11.07 19.48 -20.00
N LEU A 329 -10.11 18.91 -19.26
CA LEU A 329 -8.70 19.32 -19.34
C LEU A 329 -8.08 18.98 -20.69
N LEU A 330 -8.44 17.83 -21.27
CA LEU A 330 -8.01 17.42 -22.59
C LEU A 330 -8.58 18.35 -23.67
N GLU A 331 -9.85 18.73 -23.57
CA GLU A 331 -10.48 19.70 -24.49
C GLU A 331 -9.82 21.08 -24.41
N GLU A 332 -9.52 21.57 -23.21
CA GLU A 332 -8.80 22.84 -23.00
C GLU A 332 -7.40 22.80 -23.63
N GLU A 333 -6.67 21.70 -23.44
CA GLU A 333 -5.34 21.50 -24.01
C GLU A 333 -5.38 21.36 -25.54
N VAL A 334 -6.35 20.64 -26.09
CA VAL A 334 -6.56 20.55 -27.55
C VAL A 334 -6.91 21.92 -28.13
N ALA A 335 -7.76 22.70 -27.49
CA ALA A 335 -8.07 24.07 -27.91
C ALA A 335 -6.81 24.95 -27.88
N ARG A 336 -5.98 24.82 -26.84
CA ARG A 336 -4.70 25.53 -26.72
C ARG A 336 -3.72 25.13 -27.83
N LEU A 337 -3.59 23.84 -28.12
CA LEU A 337 -2.70 23.33 -29.18
C LEU A 337 -3.19 23.74 -30.58
N ASN A 338 -4.49 23.68 -30.84
CA ASN A 338 -5.07 24.18 -32.09
C ASN A 338 -4.79 25.67 -32.29
N TYR A 339 -4.90 26.48 -31.23
CA TYR A 339 -4.53 27.89 -31.28
C TYR A 339 -3.04 28.09 -31.65
N VAL A 340 -2.13 27.29 -31.07
CA VAL A 340 -0.70 27.34 -31.42
C VAL A 340 -0.45 26.91 -32.86
N ILE A 341 -1.10 25.84 -33.33
CA ILE A 341 -1.00 25.36 -34.71
C ILE A 341 -1.49 26.43 -35.69
N SER A 342 -2.67 27.01 -35.47
CA SER A 342 -3.19 28.08 -36.33
C SER A 342 -2.27 29.29 -36.38
N ARG A 343 -1.57 29.62 -35.28
CA ARG A 343 -0.55 30.69 -35.28
C ARG A 343 0.69 30.32 -36.09
N LEU A 344 1.13 29.07 -36.01
CA LEU A 344 2.27 28.58 -36.79
C LEU A 344 1.93 28.50 -38.28
N GLU A 345 0.75 28.00 -38.63
CA GLU A 345 0.24 27.97 -40.01
C GLU A 345 0.14 29.39 -40.59
N GLY A 346 -0.38 30.35 -39.81
CA GLY A 346 -0.39 31.76 -40.19
C GLY A 346 1.02 32.29 -40.47
N ALA A 347 1.96 32.04 -39.55
CA ALA A 347 3.35 32.47 -39.72
C ALA A 347 4.03 31.84 -40.95
N VAL A 348 3.81 30.54 -41.22
CA VAL A 348 4.34 29.86 -42.41
C VAL A 348 3.74 30.46 -43.69
N SER A 349 2.43 30.71 -43.70
CA SER A 349 1.74 31.33 -44.83
C SER A 349 2.30 32.74 -45.12
N ASP A 350 2.60 33.52 -44.08
CA ASP A 350 3.22 34.85 -44.20
C ASP A 350 4.63 34.79 -44.81
N TYR A 351 5.39 33.70 -44.63
CA TYR A 351 6.69 33.50 -45.28
C TYR A 351 6.58 32.96 -46.71
N GLU A 352 5.58 32.14 -47.01
CA GLU A 352 5.36 31.59 -48.35
C GLU A 352 4.94 32.66 -49.37
N ILE A 353 4.15 33.66 -48.96
CA ILE A 353 3.65 34.71 -49.86
C ILE A 353 4.81 35.51 -50.50
N PRO A 354 5.79 36.06 -49.75
CA PRO A 354 6.95 36.73 -50.32
C PRO A 354 7.81 35.84 -51.21
N LEU A 355 8.00 34.56 -50.84
CA LEU A 355 8.78 33.60 -51.62
C LEU A 355 8.16 33.31 -52.99
N LYS A 356 6.83 33.17 -53.04
CA LYS A 356 6.09 33.00 -54.31
C LYS A 356 6.22 34.24 -55.19
N MET A 357 6.11 35.44 -54.60
CA MET A 357 6.30 36.69 -55.34
C MET A 357 7.73 36.84 -55.92
N THR A 358 8.77 36.49 -55.16
CA THR A 358 10.15 36.55 -55.67
C THR A 358 10.44 35.50 -56.75
N SER A 359 9.85 34.31 -56.66
CA SER A 359 9.99 33.26 -57.68
C SER A 359 9.35 33.64 -59.02
N GLU A 360 8.21 34.32 -59.00
CA GLU A 360 7.54 34.81 -60.22
C GLU A 360 8.33 35.96 -60.88
N GLU A 361 8.91 36.86 -60.08
CA GLU A 361 9.73 37.97 -60.58
C GLU A 361 10.99 37.46 -61.30
N ILE A 362 11.67 36.45 -60.74
CA ILE A 362 12.84 35.81 -61.36
C ILE A 362 12.47 35.08 -62.65
N SER A 363 11.32 34.40 -62.69
CA SER A 363 10.85 33.68 -63.88
C SER A 363 10.47 34.62 -65.04
N SER A 364 9.94 35.81 -64.73
CA SER A 364 9.61 36.83 -65.73
C SER A 364 10.85 37.46 -66.38
N ALA A 365 11.93 37.64 -65.61
CA ALA A 365 13.17 38.28 -66.07
C ALA A 365 13.99 37.40 -67.05
N THR A 366 13.82 36.08 -67.05
CA THR A 366 14.56 35.17 -67.94
C THR A 366 14.02 35.07 -69.37
N SER A 367 12.92 35.74 -69.72
CA SER A 367 12.30 35.66 -71.05
C SER A 367 12.82 36.69 -72.08
N SER A 368 13.74 37.58 -71.69
CA SER A 368 14.30 38.60 -72.60
C SER A 368 15.83 38.70 -72.51
N THR A 369 16.55 37.64 -72.89
CA THR A 369 17.96 37.79 -73.25
C THR A 369 18.30 36.98 -74.49
N SER A 370 18.34 37.74 -75.58
CA SER A 370 19.06 37.52 -76.82
C SER A 370 20.34 36.68 -76.64
N SER A 371 20.49 35.73 -77.55
CA SER A 371 21.71 34.99 -77.88
C SER A 371 22.97 35.89 -77.87
N ARG A 372 23.84 35.73 -76.87
CA ARG A 372 25.22 36.25 -76.91
C ARG A 372 26.21 35.08 -76.72
N PRO A 373 27.28 35.00 -77.53
CA PRO A 373 28.11 33.80 -77.61
C PRO A 373 28.99 33.61 -76.38
N LEU A 374 29.17 32.33 -76.04
CA LEU A 374 30.14 31.76 -75.10
C LEU A 374 31.55 32.36 -75.23
N PRO A 375 32.21 32.65 -74.10
CA PRO A 375 33.65 32.50 -73.96
C PRO A 375 33.98 31.13 -73.35
N LEU A 376 34.94 30.48 -74.00
CA LEU A 376 35.60 29.21 -73.70
C LEU A 376 36.47 29.27 -72.42
N PRO A 377 37.05 28.14 -71.98
CA PRO A 377 37.23 27.76 -70.58
C PRO A 377 38.55 28.29 -70.00
N ILE A 378 38.51 28.66 -68.73
CA ILE A 378 39.72 28.89 -67.93
C ILE A 378 40.03 27.59 -67.18
N GLU A 379 41.26 27.13 -67.40
CA GLU A 379 41.91 25.95 -66.84
C GLU A 379 41.68 25.77 -65.33
N MET A 380 41.28 24.55 -64.97
CA MET A 380 41.48 24.01 -63.63
C MET A 380 42.98 23.70 -63.46
N GLU A 381 43.68 24.59 -62.75
CA GLU A 381 44.98 24.26 -62.17
C GLU A 381 44.80 23.18 -61.10
N ALA A 382 45.51 22.08 -61.30
CA ALA A 382 45.62 20.97 -60.36
C ALA A 382 46.38 21.42 -59.11
N ILE A 383 45.66 21.71 -58.03
CA ILE A 383 46.24 21.81 -56.69
C ILE A 383 46.12 20.43 -56.04
N ALA A 384 47.30 19.91 -55.73
CA ALA A 384 47.57 18.59 -55.22
C ALA A 384 46.83 18.27 -53.90
N ASP A 385 46.47 17.00 -53.82
CA ASP A 385 46.31 16.16 -52.63
C ASP A 385 46.76 16.80 -51.31
N THR A 386 45.78 17.11 -50.48
CA THR A 386 45.88 16.76 -49.06
C THR A 386 44.49 16.35 -48.60
N PRO A 387 44.29 15.08 -48.19
CA PRO A 387 43.00 14.67 -47.64
C PRO A 387 42.79 15.47 -46.35
N PRO A 388 41.68 16.22 -46.21
CA PRO A 388 41.32 16.72 -44.90
C PRO A 388 41.14 15.49 -44.01
N LYS A 389 41.91 15.46 -42.91
CA LYS A 389 41.61 14.56 -41.79
C LYS A 389 40.12 14.70 -41.52
N MET A 390 39.39 13.64 -41.86
CA MET A 390 38.05 13.40 -41.38
C MET A 390 38.23 13.23 -39.87
N GLU A 391 38.14 14.33 -39.13
CA GLU A 391 37.70 14.24 -37.75
C GLU A 391 36.36 13.53 -37.82
N GLU A 392 36.34 12.29 -37.34
CA GLU A 392 35.14 11.59 -36.89
C GLU A 392 34.50 12.45 -35.79
N HIS A 393 33.84 13.54 -36.20
CA HIS A 393 32.68 14.00 -35.50
C HIS A 393 31.62 12.95 -35.72
N LEU A 394 31.64 11.99 -34.79
CA LEU A 394 30.54 11.11 -34.46
C LEU A 394 29.24 11.82 -34.79
N LEU A 395 28.59 11.36 -35.86
CA LEU A 395 27.19 11.64 -36.08
C LEU A 395 26.49 11.39 -34.74
N PRO A 396 25.71 12.34 -34.20
CA PRO A 396 24.80 11.97 -33.14
C PRO A 396 23.92 10.90 -33.77
N VAL A 397 24.08 9.67 -33.28
CA VAL A 397 23.12 8.60 -33.47
C VAL A 397 21.77 9.27 -33.30
N VAL A 398 20.91 9.15 -34.33
CA VAL A 398 19.50 9.44 -34.19
C VAL A 398 18.97 8.41 -33.21
N GLU A 399 19.27 8.63 -31.93
CA GLU A 399 18.46 8.16 -30.83
C GLU A 399 17.06 8.59 -31.21
N ARG A 400 16.19 7.59 -31.30
CA ARG A 400 14.75 7.82 -31.31
C ARG A 400 14.49 9.00 -30.39
N MET A 401 14.04 10.12 -30.95
CA MET A 401 13.24 11.09 -30.21
C MET A 401 12.01 10.32 -29.74
N VAL A 402 12.19 9.58 -28.64
CA VAL A 402 11.15 9.43 -27.65
C VAL A 402 10.85 10.88 -27.31
N ILE A 403 9.71 11.36 -27.78
CA ILE A 403 9.09 12.54 -27.24
C ILE A 403 8.99 12.25 -25.74
N SER A 404 9.98 12.71 -24.97
CA SER A 404 9.85 12.83 -23.54
C SER A 404 8.69 13.81 -23.38
N LEU A 405 7.49 13.25 -23.16
CA LEU A 405 6.43 14.02 -22.54
C LEU A 405 7.07 14.69 -21.31
N PRO A 406 6.85 16.00 -21.10
CA PRO A 406 7.26 16.63 -19.86
C PRO A 406 6.74 15.76 -18.70
N PRO A 407 7.48 15.67 -17.57
CA PRO A 407 6.98 14.95 -16.41
C PRO A 407 5.57 15.47 -16.15
N LEU A 408 4.58 14.57 -16.23
CA LEU A 408 3.19 14.86 -15.98
C LEU A 408 3.18 15.75 -14.74
N LEU A 409 2.74 17.00 -14.92
CA LEU A 409 2.70 18.03 -13.89
C LEU A 409 2.33 17.37 -12.58
N ALA A 410 3.14 17.59 -11.53
CA ALA A 410 2.76 17.21 -10.18
C ALA A 410 1.29 17.60 -9.99
N PRO A 411 0.39 16.65 -9.69
CA PRO A 411 -1.04 16.92 -9.75
C PRO A 411 -1.34 18.10 -8.83
N PRO A 412 -2.19 19.05 -9.24
CA PRO A 412 -2.50 20.20 -8.42
C PRO A 412 -2.98 19.69 -7.05
N SER A 413 -2.30 20.13 -6.00
CA SER A 413 -2.74 19.92 -4.62
C SER A 413 -4.07 20.66 -4.44
N LEU A 414 -5.18 19.97 -4.67
CA LEU A 414 -6.52 20.54 -4.62
C LEU A 414 -7.01 20.67 -3.17
N PRO A 415 -7.49 21.85 -2.74
CA PRO A 415 -8.37 21.97 -1.60
C PRO A 415 -9.76 21.49 -2.02
N VAL A 416 -10.12 20.27 -1.63
CA VAL A 416 -11.50 19.76 -1.74
C VAL A 416 -12.34 20.48 -0.69
N ALA A 417 -12.90 21.63 -1.05
CA ALA A 417 -14.01 22.24 -0.32
C ALA A 417 -15.30 21.52 -0.75
N LEU A 418 -15.64 20.45 -0.03
CA LEU A 418 -16.98 19.87 -0.08
C LEU A 418 -17.95 20.89 0.52
N SER A 419 -18.69 21.60 -0.34
CA SER A 419 -19.90 22.32 0.04
C SER A 419 -20.86 21.35 0.74
N PRO A 420 -21.48 21.70 1.89
CA PRO A 420 -22.44 20.83 2.54
C PRO A 420 -23.70 20.69 1.67
N PRO A 421 -24.35 19.51 1.63
CA PRO A 421 -25.58 19.33 0.87
C PRO A 421 -26.74 20.07 1.56
N MET A 422 -27.56 20.72 0.73
CA MET A 422 -28.83 21.35 1.10
C MET A 422 -29.69 20.43 1.98
N GLU A 423 -30.25 21.01 3.03
CA GLU A 423 -31.25 20.38 3.90
C GLU A 423 -32.51 20.03 3.10
N LEU A 424 -32.81 18.73 3.00
CA LEU A 424 -34.09 18.21 2.54
C LEU A 424 -35.07 18.25 3.72
N SER A 425 -35.71 19.39 3.93
CA SER A 425 -36.83 19.53 4.88
C SER A 425 -37.99 20.24 4.21
N THR A 426 -38.70 19.56 3.31
CA THR A 426 -40.04 19.97 2.90
C THR A 426 -40.72 18.80 2.22
N PHE A 427 -41.62 18.10 2.93
CA PHE A 427 -42.83 17.43 2.42
C PHE A 427 -43.43 16.58 3.55
N TYR A 428 -44.08 17.23 4.51
CA TYR A 428 -45.27 16.67 5.17
C TYR A 428 -46.29 17.79 5.32
N SER A 429 -47.28 17.73 4.44
CA SER A 429 -48.40 18.65 4.38
C SER A 429 -49.53 18.11 5.29
N SER A 430 -49.94 18.95 6.22
CA SER A 430 -51.34 19.28 6.57
C SER A 430 -52.36 18.18 6.92
N LEU A 431 -52.87 18.22 8.15
CA LEU A 431 -54.28 18.07 8.55
C LEU A 431 -54.45 18.54 10.02
N PRO A 432 -55.66 18.93 10.49
CA PRO A 432 -55.91 20.30 10.91
C PRO A 432 -56.13 20.46 12.42
N SER A 433 -55.91 21.70 12.82
CA SER A 433 -56.27 22.35 14.07
C SER A 433 -57.76 22.21 14.42
N ASN A 434 -58.04 21.83 15.65
CA ASN A 434 -59.21 22.29 16.39
C ASN A 434 -58.72 23.05 17.62
N GLU A 435 -59.04 24.34 17.65
CA GLU A 435 -58.99 25.22 18.81
C GLU A 435 -60.14 24.88 19.77
N GLU A 436 -59.92 24.96 21.08
CA GLU A 436 -60.45 26.05 21.93
C GLU A 436 -60.31 25.75 23.43
N ASN A 437 -59.80 26.75 24.15
CA ASN A 437 -60.17 27.21 25.51
C ASN A 437 -60.11 26.19 26.68
N THR A 438 -59.51 26.50 27.83
CA THR A 438 -59.79 27.68 28.66
C THR A 438 -58.73 27.81 29.77
N ASP A 439 -58.43 29.06 30.15
CA ASP A 439 -57.69 29.45 31.35
C ASP A 439 -58.32 28.95 32.67
N ILE A 440 -57.49 28.80 33.72
CA ILE A 440 -57.62 29.47 35.03
C ILE A 440 -56.80 28.77 36.15
N ALA A 441 -55.93 29.58 36.77
CA ALA A 441 -55.49 29.63 38.17
C ALA A 441 -54.61 28.54 38.85
N SER A 442 -53.46 29.04 39.33
CA SER A 442 -52.99 29.02 40.73
C SER A 442 -53.00 27.71 41.53
N ALA A 443 -51.81 27.22 41.89
CA ALA A 443 -51.29 27.31 43.27
C ALA A 443 -50.12 26.33 43.53
N SER A 444 -49.23 26.79 44.41
CA SER A 444 -48.45 26.03 45.40
C SER A 444 -47.31 25.11 44.97
N ILE A 445 -46.12 25.68 45.17
CA ILE A 445 -44.87 25.06 45.61
C ILE A 445 -45.13 23.88 46.56
N THR A 446 -44.68 22.69 46.19
CA THR A 446 -44.34 21.59 47.11
C THR A 446 -43.12 20.84 46.57
N GLN A 447 -42.26 20.41 47.50
CA GLN A 447 -40.90 19.88 47.33
C GLN A 447 -40.80 18.61 46.45
N PRO A 448 -39.63 18.32 45.86
CA PRO A 448 -39.41 17.07 45.14
C PRO A 448 -39.22 15.89 46.10
N GLU A 449 -40.17 14.96 46.04
CA GLU A 449 -40.03 13.62 46.60
C GLU A 449 -39.02 12.79 45.80
N LYS A 450 -38.32 11.96 46.57
CA LYS A 450 -37.27 11.01 46.25
C LYS A 450 -37.79 9.88 45.34
N PRO A 451 -37.16 9.56 44.19
CA PRO A 451 -37.53 8.36 43.44
C PRO A 451 -36.92 7.11 44.06
N THR A 452 -37.83 6.25 44.50
CA THR A 452 -37.70 4.88 44.96
C THR A 452 -37.01 3.97 43.94
N LEU A 453 -36.18 3.05 44.46
CA LEU A 453 -35.55 1.93 43.75
C LEU A 453 -36.54 1.22 42.81
N MET A 454 -36.16 1.10 41.54
CA MET A 454 -36.64 0.01 40.68
C MET A 454 -35.61 -1.11 40.64
N THR A 455 -36.11 -2.26 41.06
CA THR A 455 -35.55 -3.60 41.08
C THR A 455 -34.99 -3.99 39.72
N GLN A 456 -33.70 -4.32 39.67
CA GLN A 456 -33.09 -4.96 38.52
C GLN A 456 -33.61 -6.40 38.42
N SER A 457 -34.30 -6.69 37.30
CA SER A 457 -34.68 -8.04 36.93
C SER A 457 -33.47 -8.73 36.32
N GLU A 458 -33.02 -9.79 36.98
CA GLU A 458 -31.88 -10.63 36.65
C GLU A 458 -32.22 -11.50 35.44
N VAL A 459 -31.82 -11.09 34.23
CA VAL A 459 -31.88 -11.93 33.03
C VAL A 459 -30.76 -12.96 33.11
N LYS A 460 -31.10 -14.11 33.68
CA LYS A 460 -30.28 -15.31 33.75
C LYS A 460 -30.15 -15.92 32.36
N LEU A 461 -29.08 -15.57 31.64
CA LEU A 461 -28.76 -16.15 30.34
C LEU A 461 -28.21 -17.57 30.53
N ILE A 462 -29.05 -18.53 30.14
CA ILE A 462 -28.80 -19.97 30.09
C ILE A 462 -27.72 -20.23 29.02
N CYS A 463 -26.51 -20.63 29.46
CA CYS A 463 -25.54 -21.28 28.56
C CYS A 463 -25.89 -22.76 28.46
N ASN A 464 -26.37 -23.16 27.29
CA ASN A 464 -26.61 -24.56 26.94
C ASN A 464 -25.30 -25.30 26.67
N SER A 465 -25.05 -26.30 27.51
CA SER A 465 -24.59 -27.67 27.22
C SER A 465 -23.41 -27.91 26.26
N GLU A 466 -22.28 -28.28 26.88
CA GLU A 466 -21.29 -29.26 26.39
C GLU A 466 -21.95 -30.52 25.81
N PRO A 467 -21.46 -31.09 24.70
CA PRO A 467 -21.75 -32.47 24.33
C PRO A 467 -20.84 -33.43 25.10
N SER A 468 -21.47 -34.24 25.95
CA SER A 468 -20.88 -35.40 26.62
C SER A 468 -20.64 -36.55 25.64
N TYR A 469 -19.43 -37.12 25.66
CA TYR A 469 -19.15 -38.41 25.03
C TYR A 469 -19.29 -39.54 26.07
N PRO A 470 -19.88 -40.70 25.70
CA PRO A 470 -20.00 -41.83 26.61
C PRO A 470 -18.70 -42.64 26.73
N PRO A 471 -18.45 -43.30 27.87
CA PRO A 471 -17.30 -44.17 28.06
C PRO A 471 -17.59 -45.55 27.45
N SER A 472 -16.63 -46.09 26.70
CA SER A 472 -16.63 -47.52 26.34
C SER A 472 -15.35 -48.18 26.85
N SER A 473 -15.58 -49.31 27.50
CA SER A 473 -14.68 -50.08 28.32
C SER A 473 -13.98 -51.19 27.55
N SER A 474 -12.86 -51.64 28.14
CA SER A 474 -12.34 -53.02 28.20
C SER A 474 -11.81 -53.71 26.94
N SER A 475 -10.51 -53.99 27.03
CA SER A 475 -9.62 -54.95 26.33
C SER A 475 -10.18 -56.36 26.09
N PRO A 476 -9.54 -57.20 25.25
CA PRO A 476 -8.42 -58.02 25.75
C PRO A 476 -7.23 -58.23 24.79
N LYS A 477 -6.10 -58.61 25.41
CA LYS A 477 -4.82 -59.08 24.87
C LYS A 477 -4.96 -60.35 24.00
N SER A 478 -4.08 -60.54 23.00
CA SER A 478 -3.04 -61.60 22.99
C SER A 478 -2.40 -61.82 21.60
N ALA A 479 -1.05 -61.90 21.64
CA ALA A 479 -0.16 -62.78 20.84
C ALA A 479 0.09 -62.41 19.36
N ASP A 480 1.25 -62.68 18.74
CA ASP A 480 2.58 -63.14 19.17
C ASP A 480 3.54 -62.86 17.99
N ILE A 481 4.82 -62.64 18.31
CA ILE A 481 6.03 -63.14 17.60
C ILE A 481 6.11 -63.02 16.06
N MET A 482 7.06 -62.19 15.57
CA MET A 482 8.16 -62.72 14.72
C MET A 482 9.40 -61.81 14.72
N GLN A 483 10.52 -62.43 15.10
CA GLN A 483 11.92 -61.98 14.99
C GLN A 483 12.28 -61.80 13.50
N SER A 484 13.29 -61.06 13.04
CA SER A 484 14.73 -61.04 13.40
C SER A 484 15.47 -60.08 12.40
N PRO A 485 16.81 -60.03 12.28
CA PRO A 485 17.75 -59.16 13.01
C PRO A 485 18.62 -58.26 12.08
N ALA A 486 19.49 -57.41 12.65
CA ALA A 486 20.92 -57.22 12.28
C ALA A 486 21.47 -55.78 12.51
N LEU A 487 22.53 -55.70 13.35
CA LEU A 487 23.75 -54.84 13.26
C LEU A 487 23.55 -53.29 13.24
N GLU A 488 24.27 -52.41 13.96
CA GLU A 488 25.58 -52.38 14.62
C GLU A 488 25.69 -51.10 15.51
N PRO A 489 26.78 -50.89 16.28
CA PRO A 489 26.77 -50.15 17.53
C PRO A 489 27.30 -48.70 17.48
N HIS A 490 26.88 -47.93 18.49
CA HIS A 490 27.60 -46.87 19.21
C HIS A 490 28.36 -45.78 18.41
N ALA A 491 27.74 -44.60 18.34
CA ALA A 491 28.45 -43.32 18.40
C ALA A 491 27.85 -42.47 19.53
N GLN A 492 28.68 -42.17 20.54
CA GLN A 492 28.39 -41.25 21.63
C GLN A 492 28.26 -39.83 21.06
N GLU A 493 27.06 -39.25 21.11
CA GLU A 493 26.90 -37.80 21.00
C GLU A 493 27.04 -37.19 22.39
N ALA A 494 28.08 -36.36 22.52
CA ALA A 494 28.40 -35.62 23.72
C ALA A 494 27.31 -34.60 24.02
N GLU A 495 26.80 -34.64 25.25
CA GLU A 495 25.98 -33.58 25.84
C GLU A 495 26.81 -32.30 25.94
N GLU A 496 26.50 -31.30 25.10
CA GLU A 496 27.08 -29.96 25.21
C GLU A 496 26.26 -29.16 26.23
N GLU A 497 26.68 -29.29 27.49
CA GLU A 497 26.25 -28.46 28.62
C GLU A 497 26.57 -26.98 28.30
N SER A 498 25.53 -26.14 28.25
CA SER A 498 25.67 -24.69 28.04
C SER A 498 26.27 -24.00 29.27
N GLY A 499 27.58 -24.14 29.43
CA GLY A 499 28.37 -23.36 30.38
C GLY A 499 28.39 -21.88 29.97
N ILE A 500 28.16 -21.01 30.95
CA ILE A 500 28.34 -19.55 30.85
C ILE A 500 29.80 -19.32 30.40
N ARG A 501 30.00 -19.02 29.10
CA ARG A 501 31.33 -18.66 28.58
C ARG A 501 31.76 -17.36 29.22
N VAL A 502 32.79 -17.44 30.05
CA VAL A 502 33.52 -16.26 30.55
C VAL A 502 34.09 -15.55 29.32
N PRO A 503 33.78 -14.27 29.10
CA PRO A 503 34.24 -13.53 27.93
C PRO A 503 35.76 -13.58 27.88
N THR A 504 36.28 -13.95 26.71
CA THR A 504 37.72 -14.05 26.52
C THR A 504 38.34 -12.65 26.54
N VAL A 505 39.59 -12.55 27.00
CA VAL A 505 40.32 -11.26 27.06
C VAL A 505 40.34 -10.56 25.69
N ALA A 506 40.29 -11.33 24.60
CA ALA A 506 40.19 -10.81 23.24
C ALA A 506 38.86 -10.09 22.95
N GLU A 507 37.73 -10.60 23.45
CA GLU A 507 36.42 -9.96 23.28
C GLU A 507 36.32 -8.67 24.10
N ALA A 508 36.88 -8.67 25.32
CA ALA A 508 36.96 -7.47 26.14
C ALA A 508 37.84 -6.38 25.50
N ALA A 509 39.00 -6.77 24.94
CA ALA A 509 39.89 -5.87 24.21
C ALA A 509 39.21 -5.31 22.95
N SER A 510 38.49 -6.15 22.20
CA SER A 510 37.76 -5.70 21.02
C SER A 510 36.69 -4.66 21.39
N CYS A 511 35.90 -4.89 22.44
CA CYS A 511 34.90 -3.92 22.90
C CYS A 511 35.52 -2.58 23.33
N LEU A 512 36.66 -2.60 24.02
CA LEU A 512 37.37 -1.39 24.43
C LEU A 512 37.91 -0.58 23.24
N VAL A 513 38.52 -1.26 22.26
CA VAL A 513 39.05 -0.59 21.06
C VAL A 513 37.91 0.02 20.24
N THR A 514 36.82 -0.71 20.03
CA THR A 514 35.66 -0.18 19.29
C THR A 514 35.03 1.00 20.03
N GLY A 515 34.89 0.91 21.36
CA GLY A 515 34.38 2.01 22.18
C GLY A 515 35.27 3.26 22.11
N PHE A 516 36.59 3.10 22.14
CA PHE A 516 37.54 4.20 22.01
C PHE A 516 37.47 4.86 20.63
N LEU A 517 37.43 4.07 19.55
CA LEU A 517 37.36 4.61 18.18
C LEU A 517 36.06 5.38 17.93
N VAL A 518 34.92 4.83 18.39
CA VAL A 518 33.62 5.51 18.27
C VAL A 518 33.60 6.80 19.11
N GLY A 519 34.12 6.76 20.33
CA GLY A 519 34.21 7.94 21.19
C GLY A 519 35.13 9.04 20.62
N ALA A 520 36.29 8.65 20.08
CA ALA A 520 37.23 9.56 19.43
C ALA A 520 36.62 10.19 18.17
N PHE A 521 35.89 9.41 17.37
CA PHE A 521 35.17 9.90 16.19
C PHE A 521 34.10 10.93 16.55
N ILE A 522 33.26 10.64 17.56
CA ILE A 522 32.24 11.57 18.05
C ILE A 522 32.90 12.86 18.57
N THR A 523 33.99 12.74 19.31
CA THR A 523 34.73 13.88 19.85
C THR A 523 35.34 14.74 18.75
N LEU A 524 35.90 14.12 17.70
CA LEU A 524 36.40 14.83 16.50
C LEU A 524 35.27 15.55 15.75
N CYS A 525 34.10 14.93 15.62
CA CYS A 525 32.93 15.56 15.00
C CYS A 525 32.40 16.75 15.81
N LEU A 526 32.50 16.71 17.13
CA LEU A 526 32.06 17.82 18.01
C LEU A 526 33.08 18.97 18.06
N LEU A 527 34.38 18.66 18.05
CA LEU A 527 35.44 19.66 18.16
C LEU A 527 35.89 20.24 16.80
N SER A 528 35.58 19.57 15.69
CA SER A 528 35.99 20.06 14.37
C SER A 528 35.18 21.30 13.96
N PRO A 529 35.84 22.42 13.60
CA PRO A 529 35.19 23.63 13.11
C PRO A 529 34.52 23.42 11.72
N HIS A 530 34.71 22.26 11.10
CA HIS A 530 34.14 21.88 9.80
C HIS A 530 33.05 20.79 9.93
N ARG A 531 32.29 20.80 11.04
CA ARG A 531 31.15 19.90 11.30
C ARG A 531 30.16 19.71 10.14
N ARG A 532 30.03 20.69 9.24
CA ARG A 532 29.17 20.58 8.05
C ARG A 532 29.77 19.69 6.95
N ALA A 533 31.08 19.69 6.74
CA ALA A 533 31.70 18.92 5.67
C ALA A 533 31.80 17.41 5.99
N LEU A 534 32.03 17.06 7.26
CA LEU A 534 32.11 15.66 7.71
C LEU A 534 30.75 14.94 7.66
N LEU A 535 29.65 15.66 7.88
CA LEU A 535 28.28 15.13 7.77
C LEU A 535 27.84 14.79 6.33
N TYR A 536 28.58 15.23 5.31
CA TYR A 536 28.30 14.91 3.90
C TYR A 536 29.13 13.72 3.37
N VAL A 537 30.15 13.28 4.11
CA VAL A 537 31.07 12.20 3.68
C VAL A 537 30.72 10.86 4.37
N THR A 538 29.99 10.90 5.48
CA THR A 538 29.31 9.76 6.09
C THR A 538 27.85 9.73 5.69
#